data_AF-A0A9W6GYH9-F1
#
_entry.id   AF-A0A9W6GYH9-F1
#
_cell.length_a   1.000
_cell.length_b   1.000
_cell.length_c   1.000
_cell.angle_alpha   90.00
_cell.angle_beta   90.00
_cell.angle_gamma   90.00
#
_symmetry.space_group_name_H-M   'P 1'
#
loop_
_entity.id
_entity.type
_entity.pdbx_description
1 polymer ?
#
loop_
_entity_poly.entity_id
_entity_poly.type
_entity_poly.pdbx_seq_one_letter_code
_entity_poly.pdbx_strand_id
1 'polypeptide(L)'
;MKRQLKTLFGALFLGLCAGSLAPDAALAHGEKALEPFIRMRTIQWYDVAWSKSKLAVNEEVVITGKFHVAEDWPRGVAKPDATYLNVSAPGPVMVRTERYLNGQPSVSSVALKPGGDYDFKMVLKARMPGRFHLHPFFNLHDAGSVVGPGQWLEVDGDASAFSNQVKTLDGSVIDMETYGLANGLAWHFFWIALGSAWLLWWVRRPLFIPRYKMLHAGQEASLITPMDRHVGAVILVGVPLIVLAANFMTDRQYRNAIPLQAAMDQIDPLPAIVDAGTVQVKIQRAEYNVPARAMTMTAKLHNGSEHPIRVGEFATANVRFLNPAIVQPPQGEGAALAVAEGLTFDSSAPIAPGETRTIRITATDSLWQRERLDGLIRDADTRMGGLLFLYGDDGQRYVSSVSAAVIPKFD
;
A
#
# COMPACT_ATOMS: atom_id res chain seq x y z
N MET A 1 -25.01 -7.13 48.98
CA MET A 1 -25.45 -6.79 47.59
C MET A 1 -24.72 -5.59 46.96
N LYS A 2 -24.71 -4.39 47.55
CA LYS A 2 -24.13 -3.18 46.91
C LYS A 2 -22.61 -3.22 46.62
N ARG A 3 -21.84 -4.07 47.31
CA ARG A 3 -20.38 -4.20 47.11
C ARG A 3 -20.00 -5.18 46.00
N GLN A 4 -20.86 -6.17 45.70
CA GLN A 4 -20.64 -7.14 44.61
C GLN A 4 -21.14 -6.62 43.25
N LEU A 5 -22.12 -5.71 43.23
CA LEU A 5 -22.63 -5.12 41.99
C LEU A 5 -21.61 -4.15 41.34
N LYS A 6 -20.76 -3.50 42.15
CA LYS A 6 -19.69 -2.60 41.67
C LYS A 6 -18.52 -3.37 41.04
N THR A 7 -18.19 -4.53 41.60
CA THR A 7 -17.17 -5.44 41.04
C THR A 7 -17.67 -6.11 39.76
N LEU A 8 -18.97 -6.44 39.69
CA LEU A 8 -19.57 -7.00 38.47
C LEU A 8 -19.61 -5.99 37.33
N PHE A 9 -20.00 -4.73 37.57
CA PHE A 9 -20.05 -3.69 36.52
C PHE A 9 -18.64 -3.25 36.05
N GLY A 10 -17.65 -3.20 36.95
CA GLY A 10 -16.26 -2.91 36.57
C GLY A 10 -15.62 -4.04 35.73
N ALA A 11 -15.91 -5.30 36.07
CA ALA A 11 -15.44 -6.45 35.31
C ALA A 11 -16.18 -6.61 33.96
N LEU A 12 -17.46 -6.24 33.87
CA LEU A 12 -18.23 -6.30 32.62
C LEU A 12 -17.80 -5.23 31.61
N PHE A 13 -17.42 -4.03 32.07
CA PHE A 13 -16.94 -2.95 31.19
C PHE A 13 -15.51 -3.19 30.67
N LEU A 14 -14.64 -3.81 31.48
CA LEU A 14 -13.31 -4.24 31.04
C LEU A 14 -13.37 -5.51 30.17
N GLY A 15 -14.31 -6.41 30.44
CA GLY A 15 -14.53 -7.63 29.65
C GLY A 15 -15.15 -7.39 28.27
N LEU A 16 -16.06 -6.41 28.14
CA LEU A 16 -16.66 -6.07 26.84
C LEU A 16 -15.69 -5.38 25.87
N CYS A 17 -14.63 -4.73 26.35
CA CYS A 17 -13.60 -4.16 25.48
C CYS A 17 -12.53 -5.17 25.03
N ALA A 18 -12.36 -6.29 25.76
CA ALA A 18 -11.32 -7.28 25.48
C ALA A 18 -11.79 -8.46 24.59
N GLY A 19 -13.10 -8.70 24.49
CA GLY A 19 -13.65 -9.91 23.86
C GLY A 19 -13.92 -9.85 22.36
N SER A 20 -13.68 -8.73 21.67
CA SER A 20 -14.10 -8.52 20.27
C SER A 20 -12.96 -8.14 19.31
N LEU A 21 -11.70 -8.42 19.66
CA LEU A 21 -10.55 -8.06 18.82
C LEU A 21 -9.57 -9.23 18.66
N ALA A 22 -10.06 -10.45 18.44
CA ALA A 22 -9.29 -11.32 17.56
C ALA A 22 -9.46 -10.70 16.16
N PRO A 23 -8.42 -10.09 15.55
CA PRO A 23 -8.55 -9.71 14.16
C PRO A 23 -8.77 -11.02 13.41
N ASP A 24 -9.98 -11.21 12.89
CA ASP A 24 -10.13 -12.06 11.70
C ASP A 24 -9.03 -11.60 10.75
N ALA A 25 -8.24 -12.54 10.23
CA ALA A 25 -7.17 -12.26 9.30
C ALA A 25 -7.80 -11.58 8.07
N ALA A 26 -7.92 -10.25 8.12
CA ALA A 26 -8.36 -9.46 7.01
C ALA A 26 -7.36 -9.74 5.89
N LEU A 27 -7.84 -10.17 4.75
CA LEU A 27 -6.98 -10.40 3.60
C LEU A 27 -6.96 -9.09 2.81
N ALA A 28 -5.80 -8.46 2.70
CA ALA A 28 -5.64 -7.26 1.88
C ALA A 28 -5.64 -7.66 0.40
N HIS A 29 -6.80 -7.91 -0.19
CA HIS A 29 -6.97 -8.28 -1.61
C HIS A 29 -8.02 -7.36 -2.26
N GLY A 30 -7.59 -6.15 -2.60
CA GLY A 30 -8.45 -5.11 -3.22
C GLY A 30 -8.18 -4.93 -4.72
N GLU A 31 -7.12 -5.53 -5.25
CA GLU A 31 -6.62 -5.30 -6.61
C GLU A 31 -7.66 -5.66 -7.69
N LYS A 32 -8.50 -6.67 -7.46
CA LYS A 32 -9.53 -7.11 -8.41
C LYS A 32 -10.71 -6.14 -8.51
N ALA A 33 -10.86 -5.23 -7.55
CA ALA A 33 -11.91 -4.22 -7.57
C ALA A 33 -11.54 -2.99 -8.40
N LEU A 34 -10.24 -2.75 -8.63
CA LEU A 34 -9.78 -1.64 -9.46
C LEU A 34 -10.00 -1.94 -10.95
N GLU A 35 -10.39 -0.92 -11.70
CA GLU A 35 -10.66 -1.02 -13.13
C GLU A 35 -9.43 -1.60 -13.87
N PRO A 36 -9.62 -2.64 -14.71
CA PRO A 36 -8.55 -3.27 -15.48
C PRO A 36 -7.64 -2.29 -16.21
N PHE A 37 -8.20 -1.29 -16.92
CA PHE A 37 -7.36 -0.36 -17.69
C PHE A 37 -6.37 0.42 -16.81
N ILE A 38 -6.74 0.75 -15.56
CA ILE A 38 -5.84 1.42 -14.61
C ILE A 38 -4.70 0.47 -14.24
N ARG A 39 -5.01 -0.78 -13.88
CA ARG A 39 -4.01 -1.79 -13.51
C ARG A 39 -3.03 -2.13 -14.63
N MET A 40 -3.47 -2.04 -15.88
CA MET A 40 -2.67 -2.39 -17.05
C MET A 40 -1.82 -1.23 -17.58
N ARG A 41 -2.30 0.01 -17.47
CA ARG A 41 -1.74 1.19 -18.16
C ARG A 41 -1.16 2.26 -17.23
N THR A 42 -0.96 1.96 -15.95
CA THR A 42 -0.30 2.87 -15.01
C THR A 42 1.10 2.36 -14.64
N ILE A 43 1.24 1.69 -13.51
CA ILE A 43 2.51 1.13 -13.04
C ILE A 43 2.61 -0.33 -13.49
N GLN A 44 3.60 -0.62 -14.32
CA GLN A 44 3.86 -1.94 -14.88
C GLN A 44 5.02 -2.60 -14.14
N TRP A 45 4.69 -3.51 -13.22
CA TRP A 45 5.66 -4.18 -12.34
C TRP A 45 6.36 -5.34 -13.04
N TYR A 46 7.66 -5.51 -12.79
CA TYR A 46 8.44 -6.65 -13.26
C TYR A 46 9.62 -6.96 -12.33
N ASP A 47 10.15 -8.17 -12.43
CA ASP A 47 11.26 -8.68 -11.60
C ASP A 47 11.03 -8.52 -10.09
N VAL A 48 9.78 -8.56 -9.63
CA VAL A 48 9.45 -8.49 -8.20
C VAL A 48 9.86 -9.79 -7.53
N ALA A 49 10.68 -9.68 -6.49
CA ALA A 49 11.24 -10.80 -5.76
C ALA A 49 11.17 -10.56 -4.24
N TRP A 50 11.01 -11.66 -3.52
CA TRP A 50 10.95 -11.70 -2.07
C TRP A 50 12.09 -12.58 -1.58
N SER A 51 12.91 -12.04 -0.68
CA SER A 51 14.06 -12.77 -0.13
C SER A 51 13.69 -14.00 0.71
N LYS A 52 12.46 -14.04 1.26
CA LYS A 52 11.94 -15.13 2.09
C LYS A 52 10.44 -15.29 1.91
N SER A 53 9.93 -16.50 2.18
CA SER A 53 8.50 -16.80 2.29
C SER A 53 8.06 -17.23 3.70
N LYS A 54 9.02 -17.54 4.57
CA LYS A 54 8.81 -17.88 5.98
C LYS A 54 9.81 -17.11 6.84
N LEU A 55 9.36 -16.61 7.99
CA LEU A 55 10.16 -15.79 8.89
C LEU A 55 9.65 -15.91 10.33
N ALA A 56 10.51 -15.69 11.32
CA ALA A 56 10.10 -15.54 12.71
C ALA A 56 9.81 -14.07 13.04
N VAL A 57 9.04 -13.79 14.10
CA VAL A 57 8.90 -12.43 14.66
C VAL A 57 10.29 -11.83 14.91
N ASN A 58 10.45 -10.55 14.54
CA ASN A 58 11.70 -9.78 14.45
C ASN A 58 12.63 -10.07 13.26
N GLU A 59 12.42 -11.13 12.49
CA GLU A 59 13.19 -11.31 11.26
C GLU A 59 12.74 -10.34 10.17
N GLU A 60 13.67 -10.03 9.27
CA GLU A 60 13.41 -9.18 8.12
C GLU A 60 13.22 -10.01 6.84
N VAL A 61 12.36 -9.46 5.98
CA VAL A 61 12.21 -9.84 4.58
C VAL A 61 12.40 -8.60 3.71
N VAL A 62 13.22 -8.75 2.69
CA VAL A 62 13.45 -7.75 1.64
C VAL A 62 12.57 -8.06 0.44
N ILE A 63 11.87 -7.03 -0.05
CA ILE A 63 11.15 -7.00 -1.32
C ILE A 63 11.95 -6.13 -2.28
N THR A 64 12.28 -6.66 -3.44
CA THR A 64 12.93 -5.91 -4.52
C THR A 64 12.11 -6.03 -5.79
N GLY A 65 12.27 -5.08 -6.70
CA GLY A 65 11.74 -5.25 -8.04
C GLY A 65 11.95 -4.00 -8.89
N LYS A 66 11.34 -4.02 -10.06
CA LYS A 66 11.34 -2.92 -11.00
C LYS A 66 9.91 -2.57 -11.37
N PHE A 67 9.72 -1.34 -11.79
CA PHE A 67 8.48 -0.93 -12.43
C PHE A 67 8.75 0.10 -13.50
N HIS A 68 7.91 0.05 -14.53
CA HIS A 68 7.84 1.03 -15.57
C HIS A 68 6.57 1.86 -15.39
N VAL A 69 6.70 3.18 -15.52
CA VAL A 69 5.55 4.09 -15.51
C VAL A 69 5.08 4.23 -16.95
N ALA A 70 3.94 3.65 -17.30
CA ALA A 70 3.50 3.60 -18.69
C ALA A 70 3.41 5.00 -19.34
N GLU A 71 3.92 5.12 -20.56
CA GLU A 71 3.88 6.37 -21.33
C GLU A 71 2.46 6.77 -21.74
N ASP A 72 1.64 5.80 -22.17
CA ASP A 72 0.23 6.01 -22.53
C ASP A 72 -0.67 6.01 -21.28
N TRP A 73 -0.35 6.91 -20.35
CA TRP A 73 -1.05 7.07 -19.08
C TRP A 73 -2.55 7.38 -19.30
N PRO A 74 -3.48 6.69 -18.63
CA PRO A 74 -4.90 6.90 -18.82
C PRO A 74 -5.34 8.31 -18.45
N ARG A 75 -6.12 8.96 -19.32
CA ARG A 75 -6.57 10.34 -19.11
C ARG A 75 -7.48 10.51 -17.90
N GLY A 76 -8.22 9.46 -17.53
CA GLY A 76 -9.11 9.46 -16.37
C GLY A 76 -8.40 9.26 -15.03
N VAL A 77 -7.08 9.03 -15.04
CA VAL A 77 -6.26 8.80 -13.85
C VAL A 77 -5.36 10.00 -13.65
N ALA A 78 -5.33 10.53 -12.41
CA ALA A 78 -4.41 11.62 -12.05
C ALA A 78 -2.96 11.25 -12.43
N LYS A 79 -2.21 12.23 -12.92
CA LYS A 79 -0.80 12.03 -13.25
C LYS A 79 -0.01 11.62 -11.99
N PRO A 80 1.05 10.82 -12.13
CA PRO A 80 1.82 10.34 -10.99
C PRO A 80 2.78 11.41 -10.44
N ASP A 81 2.33 12.66 -10.35
CA ASP A 81 3.12 13.80 -9.86
C ASP A 81 3.30 13.75 -8.33
N ALA A 82 2.43 13.00 -7.63
CA ALA A 82 2.56 12.69 -6.21
C ALA A 82 2.11 11.25 -5.96
N THR A 83 3.07 10.38 -5.62
CA THR A 83 2.83 8.96 -5.39
C THR A 83 3.53 8.48 -4.11
N TYR A 84 3.09 7.36 -3.56
CA TYR A 84 3.70 6.80 -2.34
C TYR A 84 3.85 5.28 -2.45
N LEU A 85 5.09 4.80 -2.51
CA LEU A 85 5.42 3.38 -2.52
C LEU A 85 5.14 2.75 -1.16
N ASN A 86 4.29 1.74 -1.08
CA ASN A 86 3.92 1.14 0.19
C ASN A 86 3.77 -0.38 0.06
N VAL A 87 3.49 -1.04 1.19
CA VAL A 87 3.15 -2.47 1.23
C VAL A 87 1.73 -2.65 1.73
N SER A 88 0.91 -3.34 0.92
CA SER A 88 -0.45 -3.67 1.27
C SER A 88 -0.39 -4.86 2.23
N ALA A 89 -0.87 -4.64 3.45
CA ALA A 89 -0.87 -5.60 4.54
C ALA A 89 -2.09 -5.35 5.43
N PRO A 90 -2.64 -6.38 6.09
CA PRO A 90 -3.74 -6.18 7.03
C PRO A 90 -3.26 -5.59 8.35
N GLY A 91 -3.14 -4.27 8.37
CA GLY A 91 -2.52 -3.54 9.49
C GLY A 91 -1.01 -3.78 9.58
N PRO A 92 -0.37 -3.40 10.70
CA PRO A 92 1.07 -3.53 10.90
C PRO A 92 1.46 -4.96 11.32
N VAL A 93 1.11 -5.96 10.52
CA VAL A 93 1.60 -7.34 10.69
C VAL A 93 3.09 -7.45 10.39
N MET A 94 3.59 -6.51 9.58
CA MET A 94 4.99 -6.22 9.34
C MET A 94 5.24 -4.73 9.61
N VAL A 95 6.43 -4.38 10.11
CA VAL A 95 6.90 -3.01 10.21
C VAL A 95 7.87 -2.74 9.07
N ARG A 96 7.63 -1.70 8.27
CA ARG A 96 8.58 -1.28 7.23
C ARG A 96 9.74 -0.52 7.87
N THR A 97 10.93 -1.09 7.80
CA THR A 97 12.16 -0.50 8.36
C THR A 97 12.90 0.35 7.32
N GLU A 98 12.88 -0.06 6.06
CA GLU A 98 13.53 0.69 4.98
C GLU A 98 12.69 0.73 3.70
N ARG A 99 12.90 1.78 2.90
CA ARG A 99 12.31 1.93 1.56
C ARG A 99 13.23 2.76 0.67
N TYR A 100 13.46 2.27 -0.55
CA TYR A 100 14.31 2.91 -1.54
C TYR A 100 13.67 2.90 -2.92
N LEU A 101 14.00 3.93 -3.69
CA LEU A 101 13.79 4.02 -5.13
C LEU A 101 15.10 4.44 -5.78
N ASN A 102 15.56 3.72 -6.80
CA ASN A 102 16.83 3.99 -7.49
C ASN A 102 18.02 4.10 -6.52
N GLY A 103 18.03 3.25 -5.49
CA GLY A 103 18.99 3.26 -4.39
C GLY A 103 18.90 4.45 -3.42
N GLN A 104 18.01 5.42 -3.65
CA GLN A 104 17.81 6.57 -2.78
C GLN A 104 16.74 6.26 -1.72
N PRO A 105 16.97 6.59 -0.43
CA PRO A 105 15.93 6.47 0.59
C PRO A 105 14.72 7.28 0.16
N SER A 106 13.56 6.64 0.11
CA SER A 106 12.29 7.33 -0.09
C SER A 106 11.47 7.13 1.16
N VAL A 107 11.19 8.20 1.89
CA VAL A 107 10.35 8.16 3.12
C VAL A 107 9.07 8.98 2.97
N SER A 108 9.03 9.87 1.97
CA SER A 108 7.90 10.74 1.68
C SER A 108 7.20 10.34 0.38
N SER A 109 6.31 11.18 -0.14
CA SER A 109 5.75 11.00 -1.48
C SER A 109 6.81 11.33 -2.54
N VAL A 110 6.70 10.74 -3.74
CA VAL A 110 7.62 10.90 -4.87
C VAL A 110 6.85 11.20 -6.14
N ALA A 111 7.38 12.08 -6.98
CA ALA A 111 6.89 12.30 -8.34
C ALA A 111 7.52 11.26 -9.28
N LEU A 112 6.70 10.52 -10.03
CA LEU A 112 7.16 9.58 -11.05
C LEU A 112 6.96 10.17 -12.44
N LYS A 113 7.88 9.88 -13.37
CA LYS A 113 7.80 10.37 -14.74
C LYS A 113 7.20 9.29 -15.64
N PRO A 114 6.12 9.56 -16.41
CA PRO A 114 5.67 8.67 -17.48
C PRO A 114 6.82 8.36 -18.45
N GLY A 115 6.93 7.08 -18.84
CA GLY A 115 8.07 6.51 -19.56
C GLY A 115 9.28 6.16 -18.70
N GLY A 116 9.28 6.54 -17.41
CA GLY A 116 10.39 6.30 -16.51
C GLY A 116 10.44 4.87 -15.99
N ASP A 117 11.65 4.32 -15.96
CA ASP A 117 11.97 3.06 -15.27
C ASP A 117 12.56 3.33 -13.90
N TYR A 118 12.18 2.49 -12.94
CA TYR A 118 12.64 2.60 -11.56
C TYR A 118 12.90 1.21 -10.98
N ASP A 119 13.89 1.13 -10.10
CA ASP A 119 14.02 0.02 -9.16
C ASP A 119 13.49 0.41 -7.78
N PHE A 120 13.03 -0.58 -7.03
CA PHE A 120 12.63 -0.39 -5.64
C PHE A 120 13.17 -1.47 -4.74
N LYS A 121 13.39 -1.09 -3.48
CA LYS A 121 13.69 -2.00 -2.37
C LYS A 121 12.85 -1.59 -1.17
N MET A 122 12.24 -2.56 -0.50
CA MET A 122 11.60 -2.38 0.81
C MET A 122 12.09 -3.44 1.76
N VAL A 123 12.34 -3.05 3.01
CA VAL A 123 12.67 -3.99 4.09
C VAL A 123 11.55 -3.97 5.10
N LEU A 124 11.03 -5.15 5.40
CA LEU A 124 9.94 -5.38 6.32
C LEU A 124 10.40 -6.29 7.44
N LYS A 125 10.12 -5.91 8.69
CA LYS A 125 10.36 -6.71 9.89
C LYS A 125 9.06 -7.34 10.37
N ALA A 126 9.07 -8.66 10.59
CA ALA A 126 7.91 -9.39 11.09
C ALA A 126 7.52 -8.96 12.50
N ARG A 127 6.23 -8.66 12.68
CA ARG A 127 5.65 -8.21 13.95
C ARG A 127 4.62 -9.18 14.52
N MET A 128 3.68 -9.63 13.70
CA MET A 128 2.59 -10.51 14.15
C MET A 128 2.74 -11.91 13.52
N PRO A 129 2.58 -13.00 14.29
CA PRO A 129 2.53 -14.34 13.73
C PRO A 129 1.26 -14.55 12.91
N GLY A 130 1.34 -15.38 11.87
CA GLY A 130 0.24 -15.68 10.95
C GLY A 130 0.68 -15.80 9.50
N ARG A 131 -0.27 -16.09 8.61
CA ARG A 131 -0.05 -16.18 7.16
C ARG A 131 -0.69 -14.99 6.45
N PHE A 132 0.12 -14.14 5.82
CA PHE A 132 -0.31 -12.88 5.21
C PHE A 132 0.08 -12.79 3.74
N HIS A 133 -0.82 -12.33 2.89
CA HIS A 133 -0.52 -12.04 1.49
C HIS A 133 -0.18 -10.55 1.38
N LEU A 134 1.07 -10.25 1.04
CA LEU A 134 1.57 -8.89 1.00
C LEU A 134 1.89 -8.47 -0.43
N HIS A 135 1.65 -7.20 -0.76
CA HIS A 135 1.93 -6.64 -2.08
C HIS A 135 2.72 -5.35 -1.97
N PRO A 136 3.76 -5.11 -2.79
CA PRO A 136 4.20 -3.75 -3.07
C PRO A 136 3.09 -3.02 -3.82
N PHE A 137 2.89 -1.74 -3.56
CA PHE A 137 1.93 -0.93 -4.31
C PHE A 137 2.29 0.55 -4.30
N PHE A 138 1.78 1.30 -5.25
CA PHE A 138 1.81 2.77 -5.20
C PHE A 138 0.43 3.30 -4.86
N ASN A 139 0.36 4.27 -3.95
CA ASN A 139 -0.78 5.18 -3.92
C ASN A 139 -0.51 6.31 -4.89
N LEU A 140 -1.44 6.52 -5.82
CA LEU A 140 -1.53 7.68 -6.68
C LEU A 140 -2.44 8.71 -6.00
N HIS A 141 -1.96 9.94 -5.84
CA HIS A 141 -2.80 11.03 -5.37
C HIS A 141 -4.04 11.16 -6.28
N ASP A 142 -5.22 11.34 -5.69
CA ASP A 142 -6.52 11.46 -6.39
C ASP A 142 -6.97 10.27 -7.26
N ALA A 143 -6.25 9.14 -7.26
CA ALA A 143 -6.65 7.95 -8.03
C ALA A 143 -6.69 6.65 -7.19
N GLY A 144 -5.93 6.57 -6.10
CA GLY A 144 -5.91 5.40 -5.21
C GLY A 144 -4.75 4.45 -5.47
N SER A 145 -4.93 3.18 -5.11
CA SER A 145 -3.82 2.22 -5.00
C SER A 145 -3.62 1.36 -6.26
N VAL A 146 -2.45 1.42 -6.87
CA VAL A 146 -2.01 0.50 -7.94
C VAL A 146 -1.15 -0.60 -7.33
N VAL A 147 -1.74 -1.79 -7.22
CA VAL A 147 -1.19 -2.93 -6.51
C VAL A 147 -0.30 -3.78 -7.41
N GLY A 148 0.91 -4.09 -6.96
CA GLY A 148 1.85 -4.98 -7.62
C GLY A 148 1.66 -6.46 -7.26
N PRO A 149 2.56 -7.35 -7.71
CA PRO A 149 2.47 -8.79 -7.47
C PRO A 149 2.57 -9.14 -5.98
N GLY A 150 1.65 -9.96 -5.49
CA GLY A 150 1.60 -10.38 -4.09
C GLY A 150 2.34 -11.68 -3.82
N GLN A 151 2.76 -11.88 -2.57
CA GLN A 151 3.29 -13.15 -2.10
C GLN A 151 2.77 -13.47 -0.69
N TRP A 152 2.46 -14.75 -0.46
CA TRP A 152 2.16 -15.25 0.87
C TRP A 152 3.43 -15.38 1.69
N LEU A 153 3.40 -14.80 2.89
CA LEU A 153 4.43 -14.90 3.91
C LEU A 153 3.86 -15.56 5.16
N GLU A 154 4.61 -16.50 5.72
CA GLU A 154 4.29 -17.19 6.98
C GLU A 154 5.21 -16.66 8.08
N VAL A 155 4.61 -16.09 9.13
CA VAL A 155 5.30 -15.56 10.30
C VAL A 155 5.06 -16.45 11.51
N ASP A 156 6.13 -16.99 12.08
CA ASP A 156 6.10 -17.80 13.30
C ASP A 156 6.62 -17.02 14.52
N GLY A 157 6.31 -17.51 15.73
CA GLY A 157 6.80 -16.94 16.99
C GLY A 157 5.71 -16.23 17.80
N ASP A 158 6.14 -15.36 18.72
CA ASP A 158 5.25 -14.62 19.62
C ASP A 158 5.28 -13.12 19.33
N ALA A 159 4.12 -12.52 19.11
CA ALA A 159 3.96 -11.09 18.91
C ALA A 159 4.50 -10.27 20.09
N SER A 160 4.41 -10.80 21.32
CA SER A 160 4.88 -10.10 22.52
C SER A 160 6.41 -9.94 22.56
N ALA A 161 7.15 -10.74 21.79
CA ALA A 161 8.59 -10.66 21.66
C ALA A 161 9.05 -9.63 20.61
N PHE A 162 8.13 -9.01 19.88
CA PHE A 162 8.48 -7.99 18.89
C PHE A 162 9.13 -6.77 19.55
N SER A 163 10.15 -6.22 18.90
CA SER A 163 10.77 -4.94 19.28
C SER A 163 11.12 -4.13 18.03
N ASN A 164 10.97 -2.81 18.12
CA ASN A 164 11.35 -1.88 17.06
C ASN A 164 12.31 -0.82 17.59
N GLN A 165 13.55 -1.25 17.85
CA GLN A 165 14.58 -0.38 18.40
C GLN A 165 15.09 0.62 17.35
N VAL A 166 15.01 1.90 17.68
CA VAL A 166 15.52 3.01 16.88
C VAL A 166 16.50 3.82 17.71
N LYS A 167 17.62 4.20 17.09
CA LYS A 167 18.59 5.11 17.69
C LYS A 167 18.25 6.55 17.30
N THR A 168 18.02 7.40 18.30
CA THR A 168 17.75 8.83 18.11
C THR A 168 19.03 9.62 17.84
N LEU A 169 18.90 10.89 17.43
CA LEU A 169 20.03 11.76 17.10
C LEU A 169 20.95 12.06 18.31
N ASP A 170 20.41 12.04 19.53
CA ASP A 170 21.17 12.17 20.78
C ASP A 170 21.81 10.84 21.24
N GLY A 171 21.64 9.77 20.46
CA GLY A 171 22.25 8.47 20.68
C GLY A 171 21.47 7.52 21.58
N SER A 172 20.33 7.95 22.14
CA SER A 172 19.45 7.08 22.93
C SER A 172 18.84 5.98 22.04
N VAL A 173 18.60 4.80 22.62
CA VAL A 173 17.89 3.71 21.93
C VAL A 173 16.51 3.59 22.56
N ILE A 174 15.49 3.73 21.72
CA ILE A 174 14.08 3.65 22.12
C ILE A 174 13.41 2.53 21.34
N ASP A 175 12.47 1.84 21.97
CA ASP A 175 11.63 0.86 21.28
C ASP A 175 10.33 1.52 20.81
N MET A 176 10.22 1.75 19.51
CA MET A 176 9.07 2.40 18.87
C MET A 176 7.76 1.62 19.01
N GLU A 177 7.79 0.33 19.39
CA GLU A 177 6.57 -0.42 19.68
C GLU A 177 5.84 0.12 20.93
N THR A 178 6.59 0.64 21.91
CA THR A 178 6.02 1.04 23.22
C THR A 178 6.39 2.46 23.66
N TYR A 179 7.37 3.10 23.01
CA TYR A 179 7.89 4.39 23.41
C TYR A 179 6.80 5.48 23.43
N GLY A 180 6.70 6.20 24.54
CA GLY A 180 5.72 7.27 24.74
C GLY A 180 4.30 6.82 25.06
N LEU A 181 3.95 5.53 24.90
CA LEU A 181 2.57 5.03 25.10
C LEU A 181 2.08 5.27 26.53
N ALA A 182 2.85 4.87 27.54
CA ALA A 182 2.47 5.03 28.94
C ALA A 182 2.30 6.50 29.34
N ASN A 183 3.21 7.37 28.89
CA ASN A 183 3.13 8.81 29.15
C ASN A 183 1.90 9.43 28.46
N GLY A 184 1.64 9.06 27.20
CA GLY A 184 0.46 9.46 26.46
C GLY A 184 -0.82 9.08 27.18
N LEU A 185 -0.97 7.80 27.56
CA LEU A 185 -2.13 7.31 28.30
C LEU A 185 -2.30 8.04 29.64
N ALA A 186 -1.23 8.23 30.40
CA ALA A 186 -1.29 8.90 31.70
C ALA A 186 -1.84 10.33 31.60
N TRP A 187 -1.34 11.14 30.67
CA TRP A 187 -1.81 12.51 30.47
C TRP A 187 -3.26 12.57 29.96
N HIS A 188 -3.65 11.67 29.06
CA HIS A 188 -5.03 11.60 28.59
C HIS A 188 -5.99 11.22 29.73
N PHE A 189 -5.67 10.17 30.50
CA PHE A 189 -6.50 9.76 31.64
C PHE A 189 -6.58 10.84 32.72
N PHE A 190 -5.50 11.56 32.98
CA PHE A 190 -5.50 12.70 33.89
C PHE A 190 -6.53 13.76 33.48
N TRP A 191 -6.50 14.21 32.22
CA TRP A 191 -7.43 15.23 31.73
C TRP A 191 -8.87 14.72 31.63
N ILE A 192 -9.08 13.45 31.24
CA ILE A 192 -10.40 12.81 31.24
C ILE A 192 -10.97 12.78 32.67
N ALA A 193 -10.16 12.41 33.66
CA ALA A 193 -10.59 12.37 35.06
C ALA A 193 -10.97 13.77 35.56
N LEU A 194 -10.15 14.79 35.26
CA LEU A 194 -10.43 16.17 35.65
C LEU A 194 -11.70 16.72 34.99
N GLY A 195 -11.85 16.51 33.68
CA GLY A 195 -13.06 16.90 32.94
C GLY A 195 -14.31 16.20 33.46
N SER A 196 -14.20 14.90 33.74
CA SER A 196 -15.29 14.12 34.34
C SER A 196 -15.65 14.63 35.74
N ALA A 197 -14.66 14.98 36.57
CA ALA A 197 -14.89 15.56 37.89
C ALA A 197 -15.63 16.90 37.81
N TRP A 198 -15.28 17.76 36.85
CA TRP A 198 -16.00 19.00 36.59
C TRP A 198 -17.45 18.75 36.16
N LEU A 199 -17.70 17.80 35.25
CA LEU A 199 -19.06 17.46 34.85
C LEU A 199 -19.88 16.91 36.02
N LEU A 200 -19.30 15.99 36.80
CA LEU A 200 -19.93 15.44 37.99
C LEU A 200 -20.26 16.52 39.03
N TRP A 201 -19.42 17.55 39.16
CA TRP A 201 -19.67 18.69 40.04
C TRP A 201 -20.96 19.44 39.70
N TRP A 202 -21.33 19.49 38.42
CA TRP A 202 -22.55 20.14 37.96
C TRP A 202 -23.74 19.18 37.93
N VAL A 203 -23.55 17.95 37.42
CA VAL A 203 -24.59 16.92 37.29
C VAL A 203 -25.11 16.42 38.65
N ARG A 204 -24.33 16.54 39.73
CA ARG A 204 -24.79 16.21 41.09
C ARG A 204 -26.02 17.01 41.55
N ARG A 205 -26.34 18.13 40.86
CA ARG A 205 -27.54 18.95 41.10
C ARG A 205 -28.42 18.93 39.84
N PRO A 206 -29.74 19.13 39.96
CA PRO A 206 -30.62 19.15 38.79
C PRO A 206 -30.18 20.21 37.75
N LEU A 207 -29.91 19.77 36.52
CA LEU A 207 -29.27 20.59 35.51
C LEU A 207 -30.24 21.31 34.58
N PHE A 208 -31.17 20.59 33.96
CA PHE A 208 -31.92 21.16 32.84
C PHE A 208 -33.21 21.84 33.30
N ILE A 209 -34.27 21.07 33.58
CA ILE A 209 -35.61 21.62 33.86
C ILE A 209 -35.62 22.58 35.07
N PRO A 210 -34.99 22.26 36.22
CA PRO A 210 -35.07 23.17 37.37
C PRO A 210 -34.29 24.47 37.19
N ARG A 211 -33.09 24.44 36.58
CA ARG A 211 -32.31 25.66 36.31
C ARG A 211 -33.03 26.55 35.29
N TYR A 212 -33.67 25.96 34.29
CA TYR A 212 -34.50 26.68 33.33
C TYR A 212 -35.68 27.40 34.00
N LYS A 213 -36.39 26.74 34.91
CA LYS A 213 -37.48 27.37 35.68
C LYS A 213 -36.98 28.51 36.56
N MET A 214 -35.83 28.34 37.23
CA MET A 214 -35.23 29.39 38.06
C MET A 214 -34.81 30.62 37.25
N LEU A 215 -34.28 30.42 36.03
CA LEU A 215 -33.97 31.49 35.09
C LEU A 215 -35.24 32.31 34.75
N HIS A 216 -36.33 31.64 34.37
CA HIS A 216 -37.61 32.30 34.07
C HIS A 216 -38.25 33.02 35.25
N ALA A 217 -38.00 32.53 36.47
CA ALA A 217 -38.47 33.17 37.70
C ALA A 217 -37.60 34.37 38.13
N GLY A 218 -36.61 34.78 37.34
CA GLY A 218 -35.68 35.87 37.67
C GLY A 218 -34.68 35.52 38.79
N GLN A 219 -34.49 34.24 39.11
CA GLN A 219 -33.64 33.76 40.21
C GLN A 219 -32.23 33.39 39.74
N GLU A 220 -31.69 34.13 38.78
CA GLU A 220 -30.38 33.87 38.15
C GLU A 220 -29.23 33.80 39.16
N ALA A 221 -29.23 34.70 40.14
CA ALA A 221 -28.20 34.76 41.18
C ALA A 221 -28.10 33.47 42.02
N SER A 222 -29.17 32.66 42.06
CA SER A 222 -29.23 31.40 42.81
C SER A 222 -28.74 30.20 42.00
N LEU A 223 -28.57 30.33 40.68
CA LEU A 223 -28.09 29.25 39.82
C LEU A 223 -26.62 28.88 40.06
N ILE A 224 -25.82 29.85 40.49
CA ILE A 224 -24.37 29.71 40.71
C ILE A 224 -24.04 30.16 42.12
N THR A 225 -23.67 29.21 42.98
CA THR A 225 -23.35 29.50 44.39
C THR A 225 -21.95 30.10 44.54
N PRO A 226 -21.62 30.74 45.67
CA PRO A 226 -20.25 31.18 45.95
C PRO A 226 -19.23 30.05 45.88
N MET A 227 -19.60 28.84 46.31
CA MET A 227 -18.76 27.65 46.19
C MET A 227 -18.51 27.29 44.72
N ASP A 228 -19.52 27.39 43.85
CA ASP A 228 -19.35 27.15 42.41
C ASP A 228 -18.38 28.12 41.77
N ARG A 229 -18.45 29.40 42.16
CA ARG A 229 -17.49 30.43 41.71
C ARG A 229 -16.09 30.15 42.23
N HIS A 230 -15.95 29.71 43.48
CA HIS A 230 -14.66 29.38 44.06
C HIS A 230 -14.02 28.16 43.38
N VAL A 231 -14.76 27.05 43.19
CA VAL A 231 -14.28 25.88 42.44
C VAL A 231 -13.94 26.27 41.00
N GLY A 232 -14.78 27.09 40.37
CA GLY A 232 -14.51 27.65 39.05
C GLY A 232 -13.21 28.45 38.99
N ALA A 233 -12.94 29.31 39.99
CA ALA A 233 -11.70 30.07 40.09
C ALA A 233 -10.47 29.15 40.32
N VAL A 234 -10.60 28.13 41.16
CA VAL A 234 -9.52 27.14 41.38
C VAL A 234 -9.19 26.41 40.09
N ILE A 235 -10.19 25.98 39.30
CA ILE A 235 -9.96 25.33 38.00
C ILE A 235 -9.36 26.31 36.99
N LEU A 236 -9.89 27.54 36.93
CA LEU A 236 -9.44 28.58 36.01
C LEU A 236 -7.97 28.94 36.22
N VAL A 237 -7.46 28.89 37.45
CA VAL A 237 -6.04 29.13 37.76
C VAL A 237 -5.23 27.84 37.70
N GLY A 238 -5.77 26.75 38.27
CA GLY A 238 -5.06 25.47 38.40
C GLY A 238 -4.75 24.82 37.06
N VAL A 239 -5.69 24.83 36.10
CA VAL A 239 -5.48 24.22 34.79
C VAL A 239 -4.34 24.90 34.02
N PRO A 240 -4.33 26.23 33.82
CA PRO A 240 -3.19 26.90 33.20
C PRO A 240 -1.87 26.65 33.92
N LEU A 241 -1.85 26.64 35.26
CA LEU A 241 -0.62 26.33 36.02
C LEU A 241 -0.10 24.93 35.71
N ILE A 242 -0.98 23.92 35.68
CA ILE A 242 -0.61 22.54 35.32
C ILE A 242 -0.10 22.48 33.89
N VAL A 243 -0.78 23.13 32.94
CA VAL A 243 -0.37 23.17 31.53
C VAL A 243 1.01 23.82 31.37
N LEU A 244 1.23 24.98 31.98
CA LEU A 244 2.51 25.69 31.90
C LEU A 244 3.65 24.90 32.55
N ALA A 245 3.41 24.31 33.73
CA ALA A 245 4.40 23.48 34.41
C ALA A 245 4.74 22.23 33.60
N ALA A 246 3.73 21.51 33.07
CA ALA A 246 3.94 20.34 32.24
C ALA A 246 4.66 20.67 30.94
N ASN A 247 4.30 21.77 30.29
CA ASN A 247 4.98 22.27 29.08
C ASN A 247 6.46 22.54 29.37
N PHE A 248 6.75 23.27 30.45
CA PHE A 248 8.13 23.57 30.86
C PHE A 248 8.94 22.32 31.20
N MET A 249 8.35 21.34 31.89
CA MET A 249 9.02 20.07 32.19
C MET A 249 9.30 19.27 30.92
N THR A 250 8.35 19.21 30.00
CA THR A 250 8.46 18.49 28.73
C THR A 250 9.52 19.11 27.82
N ASP A 251 9.52 20.44 27.70
CA ASP A 251 10.52 21.21 26.93
C ASP A 251 11.94 21.00 27.45
N ARG A 252 12.10 20.94 28.79
CA ARG A 252 13.39 20.62 29.41
C ARG A 252 13.86 19.19 29.15
N GLN A 253 12.94 18.24 29.08
CA GLN A 253 13.22 16.82 28.84
C GLN A 253 13.54 16.55 27.37
N TYR A 254 12.83 17.19 26.43
CA TYR A 254 12.93 16.95 24.99
C TYR A 254 13.40 18.20 24.23
N ARG A 255 14.58 18.73 24.60
CA ARG A 255 15.11 20.01 24.09
C ARG A 255 15.33 20.07 22.59
N ASN A 256 15.56 18.92 21.97
CA ASN A 256 15.95 18.80 20.56
C ASN A 256 14.82 18.24 19.68
N ALA A 257 13.57 18.52 20.03
CA ALA A 257 12.43 18.13 19.21
C ALA A 257 12.45 18.92 17.88
N ILE A 258 12.38 18.20 16.76
CA ILE A 258 12.26 18.78 15.41
C ILE A 258 10.83 18.60 14.89
N PRO A 259 10.34 19.49 14.01
CA PRO A 259 9.03 19.33 13.40
C PRO A 259 8.96 18.05 12.56
N LEU A 260 7.75 17.58 12.26
CA LEU A 260 7.54 16.49 11.32
C LEU A 260 8.21 16.83 9.98
N GLN A 261 9.02 15.91 9.48
CA GLN A 261 9.69 16.06 8.20
C GLN A 261 8.72 15.63 7.10
N ALA A 262 8.31 16.56 6.26
CA ALA A 262 7.42 16.31 5.13
C ALA A 262 7.98 17.00 3.88
N ALA A 263 8.13 16.24 2.81
CA ALA A 263 8.60 16.74 1.52
C ALA A 263 8.03 15.88 0.38
N MET A 264 8.26 16.31 -0.85
CA MET A 264 8.08 15.47 -2.02
C MET A 264 9.46 15.14 -2.59
N ASP A 265 9.83 13.86 -2.52
CA ASP A 265 11.09 13.35 -3.02
C ASP A 265 11.14 13.54 -4.54
N GLN A 266 12.27 14.02 -5.05
CA GLN A 266 12.53 14.17 -6.48
C GLN A 266 13.55 13.11 -6.89
N ILE A 267 13.06 12.01 -7.45
CA ILE A 267 13.89 10.87 -7.86
C ILE A 267 13.78 10.73 -9.38
N ASP A 268 14.88 10.99 -10.07
CA ASP A 268 14.94 10.80 -11.52
C ASP A 268 14.87 9.31 -11.90
N PRO A 269 14.25 8.97 -13.03
CA PRO A 269 14.20 7.60 -13.53
C PRO A 269 15.60 7.10 -13.87
N LEU A 270 15.74 5.79 -13.89
CA LEU A 270 16.91 5.10 -14.44
C LEU A 270 17.01 5.37 -15.95
N PRO A 271 18.20 5.15 -16.56
CA PRO A 271 18.29 5.03 -18.01
C PRO A 271 17.25 4.03 -18.52
N ALA A 272 16.61 4.35 -19.66
CA ALA A 272 15.54 3.54 -20.21
C ALA A 272 15.95 2.07 -20.36
N ILE A 273 15.22 1.20 -19.67
CA ILE A 273 15.33 -0.26 -19.77
C ILE A 273 14.19 -0.75 -20.66
N VAL A 274 13.00 -0.22 -20.43
CA VAL A 274 11.82 -0.43 -21.25
C VAL A 274 11.85 0.59 -22.39
N ASP A 275 11.55 0.12 -23.60
CA ASP A 275 11.55 0.93 -24.82
C ASP A 275 12.89 1.65 -25.08
N ALA A 276 14.00 0.99 -24.73
CA ALA A 276 15.38 1.45 -24.96
C ALA A 276 15.74 1.68 -26.46
N GLY A 277 14.85 1.31 -27.39
CA GLY A 277 14.96 1.59 -28.82
C GLY A 277 15.63 0.50 -29.66
N THR A 278 16.39 -0.41 -29.05
CA THR A 278 17.06 -1.54 -29.73
C THR A 278 16.05 -2.51 -30.34
N VAL A 279 14.97 -2.81 -29.62
CA VAL A 279 13.83 -3.58 -30.13
C VAL A 279 12.61 -2.70 -30.04
N GLN A 280 11.87 -2.57 -31.13
CA GLN A 280 10.68 -1.72 -31.20
C GLN A 280 9.46 -2.59 -31.41
N VAL A 281 8.44 -2.38 -30.58
CA VAL A 281 7.18 -3.12 -30.65
C VAL A 281 6.05 -2.12 -30.83
N LYS A 282 5.21 -2.33 -31.85
CA LYS A 282 3.99 -1.57 -32.05
C LYS A 282 2.81 -2.51 -32.19
N ILE A 283 1.85 -2.41 -31.28
CA ILE A 283 0.57 -3.13 -31.40
C ILE A 283 -0.29 -2.44 -32.46
N GLN A 284 -0.62 -3.15 -33.52
CA GLN A 284 -1.47 -2.66 -34.61
C GLN A 284 -2.95 -2.92 -34.34
N ARG A 285 -3.26 -4.03 -33.68
CA ARG A 285 -4.61 -4.45 -33.35
C ARG A 285 -4.57 -5.32 -32.09
N ALA A 286 -5.53 -5.11 -31.19
CA ALA A 286 -5.76 -5.99 -30.04
C ALA A 286 -7.24 -6.39 -30.00
N GLU A 287 -7.50 -7.67 -29.78
CA GLU A 287 -8.84 -8.25 -29.69
C GLU A 287 -8.94 -9.12 -28.46
N TYR A 288 -10.01 -8.97 -27.69
CA TYR A 288 -10.30 -9.84 -26.56
C TYR A 288 -11.49 -10.73 -26.89
N ASN A 289 -11.24 -12.03 -27.02
CA ASN A 289 -12.28 -13.03 -27.21
C ASN A 289 -12.84 -13.46 -25.86
N VAL A 290 -14.08 -13.03 -25.57
CA VAL A 290 -14.72 -13.22 -24.27
C VAL A 290 -14.98 -14.70 -23.96
N PRO A 291 -15.59 -15.51 -24.87
CA PRO A 291 -15.73 -16.96 -24.65
C PRO A 291 -14.39 -17.69 -24.47
N ALA A 292 -13.38 -17.37 -25.29
CA ALA A 292 -12.11 -18.09 -25.32
C ALA A 292 -11.14 -17.66 -24.21
N ARG A 293 -11.41 -16.57 -23.48
CA ARG A 293 -10.52 -16.00 -22.45
C ARG A 293 -9.13 -15.71 -23.01
N ALA A 294 -9.10 -15.11 -24.20
CA ALA A 294 -7.90 -14.94 -24.99
C ALA A 294 -7.76 -13.50 -25.48
N MET A 295 -6.60 -12.90 -25.20
CA MET A 295 -6.18 -11.63 -25.79
C MET A 295 -5.28 -11.92 -26.98
N THR A 296 -5.71 -11.53 -28.18
CA THR A 296 -4.89 -11.59 -29.39
C THR A 296 -4.37 -10.20 -29.72
N MET A 297 -3.05 -10.08 -29.88
CA MET A 297 -2.37 -8.88 -30.33
C MET A 297 -1.69 -9.14 -31.68
N THR A 298 -1.91 -8.24 -32.65
CA THR A 298 -1.10 -8.18 -33.87
C THR A 298 -0.01 -7.15 -33.63
N ALA A 299 1.21 -7.62 -33.43
CA ALA A 299 2.36 -6.78 -33.10
C ALA A 299 3.28 -6.67 -34.31
N LYS A 300 3.66 -5.44 -34.66
CA LYS A 300 4.76 -5.15 -35.60
C LYS A 300 6.03 -4.95 -34.78
N LEU A 301 6.99 -5.85 -34.96
CA LEU A 301 8.26 -5.84 -34.25
C LEU A 301 9.39 -5.49 -35.22
N HIS A 302 10.32 -4.66 -34.76
CA HIS A 302 11.59 -4.42 -35.43
C HIS A 302 12.73 -4.83 -34.49
N ASN A 303 13.60 -5.72 -34.97
CA ASN A 303 14.79 -6.14 -34.24
C ASN A 303 15.99 -5.31 -34.71
N GLY A 304 16.39 -4.32 -33.93
CA GLY A 304 17.62 -3.55 -34.16
C GLY A 304 18.84 -4.10 -33.41
N SER A 305 18.72 -5.26 -32.74
CA SER A 305 19.86 -5.92 -32.09
C SER A 305 20.70 -6.73 -33.09
N GLU A 306 21.86 -7.20 -32.63
CA GLU A 306 22.77 -8.06 -33.41
C GLU A 306 22.38 -9.55 -33.35
N HIS A 307 21.41 -9.91 -32.52
CA HIS A 307 21.02 -11.28 -32.23
C HIS A 307 19.59 -11.58 -32.71
N PRO A 308 19.27 -12.81 -33.17
CA PRO A 308 17.89 -13.21 -33.40
C PRO A 308 17.09 -13.19 -32.09
N ILE A 309 15.92 -12.55 -32.10
CA ILE A 309 15.08 -12.42 -30.89
C ILE A 309 13.80 -13.25 -30.98
N ARG A 310 13.28 -13.63 -29.81
CA ARG A 310 11.98 -14.33 -29.67
C ARG A 310 11.16 -13.70 -28.55
N VAL A 311 9.84 -13.71 -28.70
CA VAL A 311 8.92 -13.30 -27.62
C VAL A 311 8.90 -14.39 -26.55
N GLY A 312 9.24 -14.01 -25.32
CA GLY A 312 9.30 -14.91 -24.17
C GLY A 312 8.16 -14.72 -23.18
N GLU A 313 7.69 -13.49 -23.00
CA GLU A 313 6.67 -13.20 -22.00
C GLU A 313 5.84 -11.95 -22.34
N PHE A 314 4.57 -11.97 -21.96
CA PHE A 314 3.70 -10.80 -21.89
C PHE A 314 3.19 -10.65 -20.45
N ALA A 315 3.52 -9.53 -19.80
CA ALA A 315 3.08 -9.23 -18.44
C ALA A 315 2.07 -8.07 -18.43
N THR A 316 0.95 -8.24 -17.75
CA THR A 316 -0.09 -7.21 -17.63
C THR A 316 -0.86 -7.38 -16.32
N ALA A 317 -1.06 -6.28 -15.59
CA ALA A 317 -1.76 -6.27 -14.29
C ALA A 317 -1.31 -7.41 -13.34
N ASN A 318 0.01 -7.61 -13.23
CA ASN A 318 0.69 -8.68 -12.46
C ASN A 318 0.56 -10.11 -13.01
N VAL A 319 -0.27 -10.35 -14.03
CA VAL A 319 -0.38 -11.64 -14.71
C VAL A 319 0.74 -11.77 -15.74
N ARG A 320 1.39 -12.93 -15.78
CA ARG A 320 2.51 -13.22 -16.70
C ARG A 320 2.12 -14.38 -17.62
N PHE A 321 2.03 -14.13 -18.92
CA PHE A 321 1.84 -15.17 -19.93
C PHE A 321 3.19 -15.52 -20.53
N LEU A 322 3.60 -16.78 -20.39
CA LEU A 322 4.95 -17.22 -20.75
C LEU A 322 4.95 -18.05 -22.03
N ASN A 323 6.08 -17.99 -22.73
CA ASN A 323 6.47 -18.96 -23.74
C ASN A 323 7.42 -19.98 -23.10
N PRO A 324 6.98 -21.23 -22.86
CA PRO A 324 7.75 -22.23 -22.11
C PRO A 324 9.03 -22.65 -22.82
N ALA A 325 9.13 -22.41 -24.14
CA ALA A 325 10.34 -22.69 -24.91
C ALA A 325 11.49 -21.69 -24.61
N ILE A 326 11.19 -20.57 -23.95
CA ILE A 326 12.12 -19.46 -23.72
C ILE A 326 12.25 -19.15 -22.23
N VAL A 327 11.12 -19.04 -21.53
CA VAL A 327 11.05 -18.59 -20.14
C VAL A 327 10.51 -19.72 -19.28
N GLN A 328 11.27 -20.09 -18.25
CA GLN A 328 10.80 -21.02 -17.24
C GLN A 328 9.81 -20.34 -16.30
N PRO A 329 8.71 -21.01 -15.90
CA PRO A 329 7.78 -20.43 -14.96
C PRO A 329 8.45 -20.20 -13.60
N PRO A 330 8.08 -19.10 -12.89
CA PRO A 330 8.54 -18.90 -11.52
C PRO A 330 8.08 -20.06 -10.64
N GLN A 331 8.88 -20.40 -9.63
CA GLN A 331 8.53 -21.42 -8.64
C GLN A 331 7.84 -20.82 -7.41
N GLY A 332 7.18 -21.69 -6.63
CA GLY A 332 6.52 -21.31 -5.38
C GLY A 332 5.28 -20.44 -5.60
N GLU A 333 5.02 -19.54 -4.64
CA GLU A 333 3.83 -18.66 -4.67
C GLU A 333 3.82 -17.69 -5.87
N GLY A 334 4.99 -17.36 -6.43
CA GLY A 334 5.11 -16.56 -7.65
C GLY A 334 4.53 -17.23 -8.91
N ALA A 335 4.26 -18.54 -8.86
CA ALA A 335 3.61 -19.27 -9.95
C ALA A 335 2.11 -18.97 -10.07
N ALA A 336 1.45 -18.48 -9.02
CA ALA A 336 -0.02 -18.36 -8.99
C ALA A 336 -0.59 -17.41 -10.06
N LEU A 337 0.20 -16.41 -10.46
CA LEU A 337 -0.12 -15.42 -11.49
C LEU A 337 0.68 -15.60 -12.79
N ALA A 338 1.40 -16.71 -12.93
CA ALA A 338 2.18 -17.04 -14.12
C ALA A 338 1.56 -18.22 -14.88
N VAL A 339 1.34 -18.03 -16.18
CA VAL A 339 0.80 -19.05 -17.08
C VAL A 339 1.96 -19.59 -17.91
N ALA A 340 2.47 -20.76 -17.52
CA ALA A 340 3.65 -21.37 -18.13
C ALA A 340 3.51 -21.57 -19.65
N GLU A 341 2.33 -21.97 -20.11
CA GLU A 341 1.99 -22.15 -21.53
C GLU A 341 0.96 -21.10 -21.97
N GLY A 342 1.17 -19.84 -21.56
CA GLY A 342 0.19 -18.77 -21.75
C GLY A 342 0.21 -18.12 -23.13
N LEU A 343 1.33 -18.24 -23.86
CA LEU A 343 1.53 -17.59 -25.16
C LEU A 343 1.53 -18.57 -26.32
N THR A 344 0.81 -18.19 -27.37
CA THR A 344 0.84 -18.86 -28.68
C THR A 344 1.10 -17.83 -29.79
N PHE A 345 1.73 -18.30 -30.88
CA PHE A 345 2.18 -17.45 -31.97
C PHE A 345 1.74 -18.05 -33.31
N ASP A 346 1.46 -17.21 -34.30
CA ASP A 346 1.30 -17.64 -35.70
C ASP A 346 2.61 -18.13 -36.32
N SER A 347 3.76 -17.63 -35.83
CA SER A 347 5.09 -18.11 -36.18
C SER A 347 6.01 -18.11 -34.96
N SER A 348 6.65 -19.24 -34.68
CA SER A 348 7.64 -19.40 -33.60
C SER A 348 9.08 -19.14 -34.06
N ALA A 349 9.29 -18.78 -35.33
CA ALA A 349 10.62 -18.51 -35.86
C ALA A 349 11.23 -17.26 -35.20
N PRO A 350 12.53 -17.26 -34.84
CA PRO A 350 13.21 -16.04 -34.40
C PRO A 350 13.06 -14.90 -35.42
N ILE A 351 13.07 -13.67 -34.92
CA ILE A 351 13.13 -12.44 -35.74
C ILE A 351 14.61 -12.09 -35.89
N ALA A 352 15.12 -12.14 -37.12
CA ALA A 352 16.54 -11.93 -37.39
C ALA A 352 16.97 -10.47 -37.13
N PRO A 353 18.27 -10.21 -36.93
CA PRO A 353 18.83 -8.86 -36.86
C PRO A 353 18.40 -8.00 -38.06
N GLY A 354 17.99 -6.77 -37.82
CA GLY A 354 17.48 -5.82 -38.81
C GLY A 354 16.07 -6.12 -39.36
N GLU A 355 15.49 -7.28 -39.03
CA GLU A 355 14.20 -7.69 -39.57
C GLU A 355 13.05 -6.87 -38.93
N THR A 356 12.06 -6.54 -39.76
CA THR A 356 10.75 -6.07 -39.27
C THR A 356 9.70 -7.11 -39.61
N ARG A 357 9.06 -7.69 -38.60
CA ARG A 357 8.04 -8.73 -38.77
C ARG A 357 6.76 -8.37 -38.04
N THR A 358 5.62 -8.65 -38.66
CA THR A 358 4.33 -8.63 -37.98
C THR A 358 4.00 -10.04 -37.54
N ILE A 359 3.70 -10.24 -36.25
CA ILE A 359 3.33 -11.52 -35.67
C ILE A 359 2.03 -11.39 -34.89
N ARG A 360 1.25 -12.47 -34.85
CA ARG A 360 0.06 -12.58 -34.02
C ARG A 360 0.41 -13.32 -32.74
N ILE A 361 0.32 -12.62 -31.61
CA ILE A 361 0.57 -13.13 -30.27
C ILE A 361 -0.78 -13.34 -29.60
N THR A 362 -1.05 -14.54 -29.08
CA THR A 362 -2.29 -14.82 -28.33
C THR A 362 -1.97 -15.27 -26.91
N ALA A 363 -2.43 -14.50 -25.94
CA ALA A 363 -2.31 -14.74 -24.50
C ALA A 363 -3.63 -15.32 -23.96
N THR A 364 -3.63 -16.60 -23.57
CA THR A 364 -4.86 -17.33 -23.19
C THR A 364 -4.72 -17.91 -21.79
N ASP A 365 -5.65 -17.59 -20.89
CA ASP A 365 -5.80 -18.27 -19.60
C ASP A 365 -7.10 -17.87 -18.89
N SER A 366 -7.51 -18.71 -17.92
CA SER A 366 -8.53 -18.37 -16.92
C SER A 366 -8.23 -17.10 -16.10
N LEU A 367 -6.95 -16.71 -15.95
CA LEU A 367 -6.50 -15.55 -15.18
C LEU A 367 -7.11 -14.24 -15.69
N TRP A 368 -7.40 -14.11 -17.00
CA TRP A 368 -8.12 -12.95 -17.52
C TRP A 368 -9.44 -12.72 -16.77
N GLN A 369 -10.19 -13.78 -16.44
CA GLN A 369 -11.44 -13.68 -15.69
C GLN A 369 -11.22 -13.70 -14.17
N ARG A 370 -10.32 -14.56 -13.68
CA ARG A 370 -10.06 -14.70 -12.24
C ARG A 370 -9.46 -13.43 -11.62
N GLU A 371 -8.71 -12.67 -12.40
CA GLU A 371 -8.18 -11.35 -12.03
C GLU A 371 -9.08 -10.19 -12.50
N ARG A 372 -10.28 -10.51 -13.02
CA ARG A 372 -11.31 -9.58 -13.53
C ARG A 372 -10.80 -8.62 -14.61
N LEU A 373 -9.77 -9.01 -15.34
CA LEU A 373 -9.19 -8.24 -16.44
C LEU A 373 -10.11 -8.23 -17.67
N ASP A 374 -10.97 -9.24 -17.81
CA ASP A 374 -12.08 -9.28 -18.77
C ASP A 374 -13.11 -8.16 -18.55
N GLY A 375 -13.15 -7.58 -17.35
CA GLY A 375 -13.93 -6.38 -17.04
C GLY A 375 -13.59 -5.18 -17.93
N LEU A 376 -12.44 -5.18 -18.60
CA LEU A 376 -12.01 -4.15 -19.55
C LEU A 376 -13.07 -3.85 -20.62
N ILE A 377 -13.85 -4.84 -21.03
CA ILE A 377 -14.93 -4.67 -22.03
C ILE A 377 -16.08 -3.78 -21.52
N ARG A 378 -16.14 -3.53 -20.21
CA ARG A 378 -17.15 -2.68 -19.54
C ARG A 378 -16.58 -1.34 -19.09
N ASP A 379 -15.26 -1.16 -19.17
CA ASP A 379 -14.59 0.08 -18.77
C ASP A 379 -14.84 1.17 -19.82
N ALA A 380 -14.92 2.42 -19.35
CA ALA A 380 -15.07 3.59 -20.23
C ALA A 380 -13.87 3.81 -21.17
N ASP A 381 -12.71 3.25 -20.83
CA ASP A 381 -11.51 3.24 -21.67
C ASP A 381 -11.09 1.80 -21.96
N THR A 382 -11.60 1.24 -23.06
CA THR A 382 -11.32 -0.13 -23.51
C THR A 382 -9.93 -0.23 -24.16
N ARG A 383 -8.89 -0.02 -23.36
CA ARG A 383 -7.48 -0.11 -23.77
C ARG A 383 -6.70 -1.04 -22.85
N MET A 384 -5.90 -1.92 -23.43
CA MET A 384 -4.93 -2.73 -22.69
C MET A 384 -3.61 -1.98 -22.50
N GLY A 385 -2.84 -2.43 -21.53
CA GLY A 385 -1.46 -2.04 -21.28
C GLY A 385 -0.64 -3.24 -20.79
N GLY A 386 0.67 -3.22 -20.94
CA GLY A 386 1.55 -4.24 -20.38
C GLY A 386 2.98 -4.13 -20.88
N LEU A 387 3.79 -5.12 -20.53
CA LEU A 387 5.17 -5.27 -20.97
C LEU A 387 5.30 -6.52 -21.84
N LEU A 388 5.96 -6.38 -22.98
CA LEU A 388 6.38 -7.50 -23.81
C LEU A 388 7.88 -7.72 -23.63
N PHE A 389 8.26 -8.94 -23.24
CA PHE A 389 9.66 -9.33 -23.05
C PHE A 389 10.13 -10.19 -24.22
N LEU A 390 11.22 -9.75 -24.84
CA LEU A 390 11.91 -10.43 -25.92
C LEU A 390 13.29 -10.86 -25.47
N TYR A 391 13.75 -11.99 -25.99
CA TYR A 391 15.01 -12.62 -25.59
C TYR A 391 15.84 -12.89 -26.83
N GLY A 392 17.09 -12.43 -26.82
CA GLY A 392 18.13 -12.83 -27.76
C GLY A 392 18.64 -14.24 -27.46
N ASP A 393 19.32 -14.84 -28.43
CA ASP A 393 19.99 -16.15 -28.25
C ASP A 393 21.23 -16.09 -27.34
N ASP A 394 21.76 -14.88 -27.12
CA ASP A 394 22.80 -14.53 -26.15
C ASP A 394 22.28 -14.44 -24.70
N GLY A 395 20.96 -14.55 -24.51
CA GLY A 395 20.29 -14.39 -23.22
C GLY A 395 19.98 -12.94 -22.85
N GLN A 396 20.27 -11.97 -23.71
CA GLN A 396 19.90 -10.57 -23.47
C GLN A 396 18.37 -10.42 -23.54
N ARG A 397 17.81 -9.67 -22.60
CA ARG A 397 16.38 -9.39 -22.51
C ARG A 397 16.08 -7.96 -22.94
N TYR A 398 15.16 -7.80 -23.88
CA TYR A 398 14.62 -6.52 -24.33
C TYR A 398 13.18 -6.39 -23.88
N VAL A 399 12.78 -5.21 -23.42
CA VAL A 399 11.45 -4.97 -22.85
C VAL A 399 10.80 -3.80 -23.58
N SER A 400 9.53 -3.97 -23.96
CA SER A 400 8.75 -2.90 -24.58
C SER A 400 7.43 -2.71 -23.85
N SER A 401 7.08 -1.46 -23.55
CA SER A 401 5.75 -1.12 -23.07
C SER A 401 4.78 -1.13 -24.25
N VAL A 402 3.67 -1.85 -24.09
CA VAL A 402 2.65 -1.98 -25.12
C VAL A 402 1.33 -1.42 -24.61
N SER A 403 0.67 -0.62 -25.46
CA SER A 403 -0.69 -0.12 -25.24
C SER A 403 -1.48 -0.18 -26.54
N ALA A 404 -2.77 -0.53 -26.46
CA ALA A 404 -3.66 -0.55 -27.62
C ALA A 404 -5.13 -0.51 -27.21
N ALA A 405 -5.98 0.05 -28.08
CA ALA A 405 -7.42 -0.14 -27.99
C ALA A 405 -7.77 -1.60 -28.24
N VAL A 406 -8.66 -2.14 -27.41
CA VAL A 406 -9.09 -3.54 -27.47
C VAL A 406 -10.48 -3.60 -28.07
N ILE A 407 -10.64 -4.43 -29.09
CA ILE A 407 -11.93 -4.71 -29.70
C ILE A 407 -12.48 -6.00 -29.05
N PRO A 408 -13.62 -5.96 -28.33
CA PRO A 408 -14.23 -7.16 -27.79
C PRO A 408 -14.82 -8.02 -28.91
N LYS A 409 -14.66 -9.34 -28.79
CA LYS A 409 -15.23 -10.34 -29.70
C LYS A 409 -16.18 -11.25 -28.92
N PHE A 410 -17.44 -11.31 -29.38
CA PHE A 410 -18.57 -11.92 -28.66
C PHE A 410 -19.10 -13.21 -29.29
N ASP A 411 -18.45 -13.73 -30.34
CA ASP A 411 -18.87 -14.86 -31.21
C ASP A 411 -19.86 -15.86 -30.61
#